data_AF-A0A2G4R9P5-F1
#
_entry.id   AF-A0A2G4R9P5-F1
#
_cell.length_a   1.000
_cell.length_b   1.000
_cell.length_c   1.000
_cell.angle_alpha   90.00
_cell.angle_beta   90.00
_cell.angle_gamma   90.00
#
_symmetry.space_group_name_H-M   'P 1'
#
loop_
_entity.id
_entity.type
_entity.pdbx_description
1 polymer ?
#
loop_
_entity_poly.entity_id
_entity_poly.type
_entity_poly.pdbx_seq_one_letter_code
_entity_poly.pdbx_strand_id
1 'polypeptide(L)'
;MMPVTDPYLYPGTEVLVNKKGYQNAERLRIFETTRYLSRAITMPTDTNATSALKDLHHHLFQDVYDWAGQYRTCDLAVDGRKGLHPDRISQSVQGVFQNLKANNGLRDLSSDRFARGAATHIAALDKILPFRQGNQQVTLLHLSHLARNAGHNFDLSQLDHDQWNRACGKAAVNDERLMMHAIATLFKSGRTMTPDQARREALSLRDPARQELQSGIDAAT
;
A
#
# COMPACT_ATOMS: atom_id res chain seq x y z
N MET A 1 -15.29 -29.96 14.58
CA MET A 1 -14.10 -29.20 14.15
C MET A 1 -13.95 -28.06 15.13
N MET A 2 -12.91 -28.05 15.96
CA MET A 2 -12.66 -26.91 16.86
C MET A 2 -12.44 -25.67 15.98
N PRO A 3 -13.00 -24.49 16.32
CA PRO A 3 -12.71 -23.28 15.57
C PRO A 3 -11.19 -23.07 15.59
N VAL A 4 -10.60 -22.90 14.40
CA VAL A 4 -9.18 -22.57 14.26
C VAL A 4 -8.94 -21.33 15.10
N THR A 5 -8.21 -21.49 16.19
CA THR A 5 -7.96 -20.42 17.15
C THR A 5 -6.91 -19.51 16.53
N ASP A 6 -7.21 -18.21 16.42
CA ASP A 6 -6.24 -17.22 15.93
C ASP A 6 -5.02 -17.20 16.88
N PRO A 7 -3.83 -17.63 16.43
CA PRO A 7 -2.66 -17.78 17.31
C PRO A 7 -2.11 -16.43 17.79
N TYR A 8 -2.61 -15.32 17.24
CA TYR A 8 -2.18 -13.98 17.62
C TYR A 8 -2.96 -13.40 18.80
N LEU A 9 -4.01 -14.06 19.29
CA LEU A 9 -4.87 -13.57 20.38
C LEU A 9 -4.54 -14.23 21.71
N TYR A 10 -4.75 -13.51 22.83
CA TYR A 10 -4.80 -14.16 24.13
C TYR A 10 -6.02 -15.10 24.22
N PRO A 11 -5.89 -16.29 24.84
CA PRO A 11 -7.01 -17.22 24.99
C PRO A 11 -8.23 -16.57 25.64
N GLY A 12 -9.40 -16.74 25.02
CA GLY A 12 -10.67 -16.21 25.53
C GLY A 12 -10.87 -14.70 25.33
N THR A 13 -10.02 -14.04 24.54
CA THR A 13 -10.12 -12.60 24.25
C THR A 13 -9.99 -12.31 22.75
N GLU A 14 -10.34 -11.08 22.36
CA GLU A 14 -10.06 -10.54 21.03
C GLU A 14 -8.79 -9.66 21.01
N VAL A 15 -7.97 -9.72 22.06
CA VAL A 15 -6.79 -8.86 22.22
C VAL A 15 -5.54 -9.56 21.72
N LEU A 16 -4.79 -8.89 20.85
CA LEU A 16 -3.55 -9.42 20.28
C LEU A 16 -2.47 -9.56 21.37
N VAL A 17 -1.75 -10.69 21.33
CA VAL A 17 -0.55 -10.92 22.12
C VAL A 17 0.48 -9.83 21.77
N ASN A 18 0.96 -9.14 22.80
CA ASN A 18 1.81 -7.96 22.68
C ASN A 18 2.88 -7.97 23.76
N LYS A 19 4.00 -7.28 23.49
CA LYS A 19 5.19 -7.24 24.35
C LYS A 19 4.96 -6.66 25.76
N LYS A 20 3.82 -5.99 26.00
CA LYS A 20 3.47 -5.41 27.31
C LYS A 20 2.50 -6.26 28.13
N GLY A 21 2.01 -7.38 27.60
CA GLY A 21 1.09 -8.23 28.33
C GLY A 21 -0.32 -7.64 28.48
N TYR A 22 -0.68 -6.60 27.72
CA TYR A 22 -1.99 -5.97 27.86
C TYR A 22 -3.08 -6.84 27.26
N GLN A 23 -4.05 -7.28 28.08
CA GLN A 23 -5.24 -8.04 27.67
C GLN A 23 -6.51 -7.17 27.62
N ASN A 24 -6.39 -5.87 27.89
CA ASN A 24 -7.47 -4.92 27.72
C ASN A 24 -7.31 -4.23 26.36
N ALA A 25 -8.36 -4.26 25.53
CA ALA A 25 -8.32 -3.76 24.15
C ALA A 25 -7.94 -2.27 24.07
N GLU A 26 -8.49 -1.44 24.96
CA GLU A 26 -8.22 0.01 24.95
C GLU A 26 -6.79 0.32 25.36
N ARG A 27 -6.25 -0.40 26.36
CA ARG A 27 -4.84 -0.27 26.75
C ARG A 27 -3.90 -0.67 25.62
N LEU A 28 -4.21 -1.76 24.90
CA LEU A 28 -3.43 -2.16 23.72
C LEU A 28 -3.52 -1.09 22.62
N ARG A 29 -4.72 -0.59 22.32
CA ARG A 29 -4.93 0.44 21.29
C ARG A 29 -4.10 1.69 21.55
N ILE A 30 -4.13 2.22 22.79
CA ILE A 30 -3.33 3.39 23.19
C ILE A 30 -1.84 3.08 23.04
N PHE A 31 -1.38 1.94 23.56
CA PHE A 31 0.03 1.55 23.50
C PHE A 31 0.54 1.38 22.08
N GLU A 32 -0.21 0.64 21.23
CA GLU A 32 0.10 0.44 19.82
C GLU A 32 0.22 1.79 19.10
N THR A 33 -0.79 2.64 19.25
CA THR A 33 -0.85 3.97 18.60
C THR A 33 0.34 4.83 19.01
N THR A 34 0.64 4.93 20.31
CA THR A 34 1.77 5.74 20.80
C THR A 34 3.11 5.24 20.24
N ARG A 35 3.32 3.92 20.18
CA ARG A 35 4.58 3.33 19.68
C ARG A 35 4.74 3.50 18.18
N TYR A 36 3.68 3.20 17.43
CA TYR A 36 3.62 3.42 15.99
C TYR A 36 3.95 4.88 15.63
N LEU A 37 3.29 5.85 16.28
CA LEU A 37 3.52 7.29 16.01
C LEU A 37 4.96 7.72 16.34
N SER A 38 5.52 7.23 17.46
CA SER A 38 6.91 7.49 17.81
C SER A 38 7.89 6.98 16.74
N ARG A 39 7.64 5.78 16.19
CA ARG A 39 8.47 5.20 15.13
C ARG A 39 8.30 5.91 13.79
N ALA A 40 7.10 6.37 13.48
CA ALA A 40 6.80 7.15 12.28
C ALA A 40 7.60 8.47 12.23
N ILE A 41 7.84 9.13 13.36
CA ILE A 41 8.68 10.34 13.44
C ILE A 41 10.14 10.03 13.06
N THR A 42 10.66 8.90 13.52
CA THR A 42 12.05 8.47 13.26
C THR A 42 12.23 7.72 11.94
N MET A 43 11.23 7.76 11.05
CA MET A 43 11.29 7.04 9.78
C MET A 43 12.42 7.60 8.91
N PRO A 44 13.31 6.76 8.36
CA PRO A 44 14.32 7.22 7.42
C PRO A 44 13.66 7.88 6.20
N THR A 45 14.12 9.09 5.83
CA THR A 45 13.55 9.86 4.71
C THR A 45 13.97 9.33 3.35
N ASP A 46 15.16 8.74 3.28
CA ASP A 46 15.74 8.11 2.09
C ASP A 46 15.66 6.59 2.20
N THR A 47 14.57 6.01 1.69
CA THR A 47 14.47 4.55 1.58
C THR A 47 14.47 4.15 0.11
N ASN A 48 15.68 3.97 -0.42
CA ASN A 48 15.92 3.31 -1.71
C ASN A 48 15.82 1.76 -1.63
N ALA A 49 15.37 1.22 -0.50
CA ALA A 49 15.42 -0.22 -0.24
C ALA A 49 14.14 -0.93 -0.68
N THR A 50 14.32 -1.90 -1.58
CA THR A 50 13.39 -2.92 -2.05
C THR A 50 13.06 -3.96 -0.97
N SER A 51 13.06 -3.57 0.31
CA SER A 51 12.79 -4.42 1.47
C SER A 51 11.35 -4.25 1.98
N ALA A 52 10.42 -4.33 1.02
CA ALA A 52 9.46 -3.26 0.82
C ALA A 52 8.22 -3.20 1.74
N LEU A 53 7.92 -4.24 2.52
CA LEU A 53 6.78 -4.21 3.44
C LEU A 53 7.11 -4.81 4.80
N LYS A 54 7.88 -5.90 4.85
CA LYS A 54 8.30 -6.54 6.11
C LYS A 54 9.12 -5.59 6.95
N ASP A 55 10.05 -4.83 6.36
CA ASP A 55 10.89 -3.89 7.10
C ASP A 55 10.09 -2.68 7.58
N LEU A 56 9.19 -2.15 6.75
CA LEU A 56 8.28 -1.08 7.16
C LEU A 56 7.41 -1.52 8.32
N HIS A 57 6.82 -2.71 8.23
CA HIS A 57 6.03 -3.29 9.31
C HIS A 57 6.88 -3.53 10.56
N HIS A 58 8.08 -4.07 10.40
CA HIS A 58 8.99 -4.29 11.52
C HIS A 58 9.29 -2.95 12.21
N HIS A 59 9.73 -1.95 11.46
CA HIS A 59 10.08 -0.65 12.01
C HIS A 59 8.95 -0.02 12.82
N LEU A 60 7.72 -0.06 12.28
CA LEU A 60 6.53 0.53 12.91
C LEU A 60 6.08 -0.23 14.17
N PHE A 61 6.17 -1.56 14.17
CA PHE A 61 5.52 -2.40 15.19
C PHE A 61 6.49 -3.18 16.08
N GLN A 62 7.81 -3.06 15.90
CA GLN A 62 8.84 -3.79 16.67
C GLN A 62 8.73 -3.60 18.19
N ASP A 63 8.17 -2.50 18.67
CA ASP A 63 8.03 -2.25 20.11
C ASP A 63 6.72 -2.84 20.69
N VAL A 64 5.80 -3.30 19.82
CA VAL A 64 4.45 -3.76 20.20
C VAL A 64 4.33 -5.27 20.07
N TYR A 65 4.83 -5.85 18.98
CA TYR A 65 4.60 -7.24 18.61
C TYR A 65 5.90 -8.00 18.34
N ASP A 66 6.00 -9.24 18.83
CA ASP A 66 7.16 -10.12 18.54
C ASP A 66 7.19 -10.56 17.07
N TRP A 67 6.02 -10.67 16.45
CA TRP A 67 5.85 -11.01 15.04
C TRP A 67 5.98 -9.80 14.11
N ALA A 68 6.40 -8.63 14.60
CA ALA A 68 6.57 -7.44 13.76
C ALA A 68 7.51 -7.71 12.58
N GLY A 69 6.99 -7.48 11.38
CA GLY A 69 7.68 -7.74 10.12
C GLY A 69 7.47 -9.15 9.58
N GLN A 70 6.66 -9.99 10.22
CA GLN A 70 6.32 -11.33 9.71
C GLN A 70 4.93 -11.34 9.08
N TYR A 71 4.80 -12.05 7.96
CA TYR A 71 3.48 -12.29 7.36
C TYR A 71 2.63 -13.15 8.29
N ARG A 72 1.31 -12.97 8.19
CA ARG A 72 0.37 -13.75 9.00
C ARG A 72 0.40 -15.23 8.61
N THR A 73 0.17 -16.09 9.59
CA THR A 73 0.10 -17.55 9.42
C THR A 73 -1.32 -18.10 9.50
N CYS A 74 -2.32 -17.24 9.68
CA CYS A 74 -3.74 -17.59 9.74
C CYS A 74 -4.54 -16.80 8.71
N ASP A 75 -5.73 -17.31 8.36
CA ASP A 75 -6.68 -16.53 7.56
C ASP A 75 -7.09 -15.25 8.30
N LEU A 76 -7.38 -14.20 7.53
CA LEU A 76 -7.78 -12.91 8.03
C LEU A 76 -8.90 -12.33 7.18
N ALA A 77 -9.92 -11.79 7.84
CA ALA A 77 -10.91 -10.94 7.23
C ALA A 77 -10.91 -9.58 7.93
N VAL A 78 -10.91 -8.51 7.14
CA VAL A 78 -11.00 -7.12 7.62
C VAL A 78 -12.18 -6.47 6.90
N ASP A 79 -13.13 -5.94 7.64
CA ASP A 79 -14.35 -5.29 7.11
C ASP A 79 -15.10 -6.15 6.07
N GLY A 80 -15.22 -7.45 6.35
CA GLY A 80 -15.87 -8.43 5.46
C GLY A 80 -15.04 -8.87 4.26
N ARG A 81 -13.83 -8.35 4.07
CA ARG A 81 -12.92 -8.72 2.97
C ARG A 81 -11.94 -9.77 3.44
N LYS A 82 -11.96 -10.94 2.81
CA LYS A 82 -11.00 -12.01 3.08
C LYS A 82 -9.68 -11.70 2.38
N GLY A 83 -8.59 -11.71 3.15
CA GLY A 83 -7.24 -11.68 2.59
C GLY A 83 -6.89 -13.00 1.90
N LEU A 84 -5.73 -13.01 1.24
CA LEU A 84 -5.22 -14.20 0.55
C LEU A 84 -4.83 -15.30 1.54
N HIS A 85 -4.95 -16.58 1.18
CA HIS A 85 -4.48 -17.67 2.05
C HIS A 85 -3.00 -17.48 2.46
N PRO A 86 -2.61 -17.68 3.74
CA PRO A 86 -1.26 -17.44 4.26
C PRO A 86 -0.12 -17.98 3.38
N ASP A 87 -0.24 -19.22 2.91
CA ASP A 87 0.79 -19.90 2.10
C ASP A 87 1.11 -19.19 0.78
N ARG A 88 0.17 -18.37 0.28
CA ARG A 88 0.33 -17.65 -0.99
C ARG A 88 0.84 -16.22 -0.80
N ILE A 89 0.87 -15.70 0.43
CA ILE A 89 1.22 -14.29 0.70
C ILE A 89 2.60 -13.95 0.15
N SER A 90 3.62 -14.75 0.48
CA SER A 90 5.01 -14.44 0.09
C SER A 90 5.18 -14.33 -1.43
N GLN A 91 4.64 -15.32 -2.17
CA GLN A 91 4.71 -15.34 -3.63
C GLN A 91 3.91 -14.19 -4.25
N SER A 92 2.72 -13.90 -3.73
CA SER A 92 1.88 -12.82 -4.27
C SER A 92 2.46 -11.43 -4.02
N VAL A 93 3.03 -11.18 -2.84
CA VAL A 93 3.74 -9.91 -2.58
C VAL A 93 4.92 -9.77 -3.54
N GLN A 94 5.71 -10.84 -3.74
CA GLN A 94 6.82 -10.81 -4.68
C GLN A 94 6.36 -10.45 -6.10
N GLY A 95 5.26 -11.05 -6.59
CA GLY A 95 4.69 -10.74 -7.90
C GLY A 95 4.24 -9.28 -8.03
N VAL A 96 3.62 -8.71 -7.00
CA VAL A 96 3.22 -7.30 -6.96
C VAL A 96 4.44 -6.38 -7.10
N PHE A 97 5.53 -6.66 -6.38
CA PHE A 97 6.76 -5.86 -6.47
C PHE A 97 7.53 -6.07 -7.77
N GLN A 98 7.47 -7.25 -8.38
CA GLN A 98 8.01 -7.49 -9.73
C GLN A 98 7.29 -6.63 -10.77
N ASN A 99 5.95 -6.57 -10.70
CA ASN A 99 5.15 -5.70 -11.57
C ASN A 99 5.49 -4.23 -11.36
N LEU A 100 5.65 -3.78 -10.11
CA LEU A 100 6.07 -2.41 -9.82
C LEU A 100 7.43 -2.08 -10.44
N LYS A 101 8.40 -2.99 -10.32
CA LYS A 101 9.75 -2.84 -10.90
C LYS A 101 9.70 -2.80 -12.43
N ALA A 102 8.89 -3.65 -13.06
CA ALA A 102 8.69 -3.65 -14.52
C ALA A 102 8.12 -2.33 -15.03
N ASN A 103 7.31 -1.63 -14.21
CA ASN A 103 6.78 -0.30 -14.50
C ASN A 103 7.69 0.84 -14.00
N ASN A 104 9.01 0.62 -13.94
CA ASN A 104 10.02 1.59 -13.50
C ASN A 104 9.75 2.22 -12.10
N GLY A 105 9.02 1.52 -11.23
CA GLY A 105 8.62 2.05 -9.93
C GLY A 105 7.71 3.28 -10.02
N LEU A 106 6.92 3.38 -11.10
CA LEU A 106 6.02 4.52 -11.38
C LEU A 106 6.73 5.88 -11.49
N ARG A 107 8.04 5.89 -11.74
CA ARG A 107 8.80 7.12 -11.97
C ARG A 107 8.45 7.73 -13.32
N ASP A 108 8.69 9.04 -13.44
CA ASP A 108 8.52 9.80 -14.69
C ASP A 108 7.08 9.84 -15.21
N LEU A 109 6.11 9.68 -14.32
CA LEU A 109 4.68 9.81 -14.62
C LEU A 109 4.15 11.17 -14.14
N SER A 110 3.15 11.70 -14.84
CA SER A 110 2.30 12.76 -14.31
C SER A 110 1.53 12.27 -13.08
N SER A 111 1.07 13.19 -12.23
CA SER A 111 0.31 12.84 -11.02
C SER A 111 -0.92 11.99 -11.29
N ASP A 112 -1.65 12.21 -12.39
CA ASP A 112 -2.80 11.39 -12.75
C ASP A 112 -2.39 9.94 -13.08
N ARG A 113 -1.36 9.77 -13.92
CA ARG A 113 -0.85 8.44 -14.29
C ARG A 113 -0.21 7.72 -13.11
N PHE A 114 0.51 8.45 -12.25
CA PHE A 114 1.02 7.93 -11.00
C PHE A 114 -0.13 7.46 -10.11
N ALA A 115 -1.15 8.30 -9.88
CA ALA A 115 -2.30 7.95 -9.04
C ALA A 115 -2.99 6.68 -9.53
N ARG A 116 -3.14 6.52 -10.84
CA ARG A 116 -3.68 5.30 -11.47
C ARG A 116 -2.80 4.08 -11.21
N GLY A 117 -1.52 4.15 -11.52
CA GLY A 117 -0.60 3.02 -11.31
C GLY A 117 -0.43 2.66 -9.83
N ALA A 118 -0.41 3.66 -8.96
CA ALA A 118 -0.36 3.48 -7.52
C ALA A 118 -1.65 2.85 -7.00
N ALA A 119 -2.82 3.22 -7.52
CA ALA A 119 -4.09 2.61 -7.14
C ALA A 119 -4.10 1.10 -7.42
N THR A 120 -3.65 0.69 -8.61
CA THR A 120 -3.52 -0.75 -8.96
C THR A 120 -2.53 -1.46 -8.03
N HIS A 121 -1.38 -0.84 -7.76
CA HIS A 121 -0.38 -1.41 -6.87
C HIS A 121 -0.89 -1.59 -5.43
N ILE A 122 -1.55 -0.57 -4.89
CA ILE A 122 -2.09 -0.55 -3.53
C ILE A 122 -3.29 -1.50 -3.41
N ALA A 123 -4.17 -1.54 -4.41
CA ALA A 123 -5.28 -2.49 -4.47
C ALA A 123 -4.78 -3.95 -4.43
N ALA A 124 -3.69 -4.26 -5.14
CA ALA A 124 -3.10 -5.59 -5.11
C ALA A 124 -2.56 -5.97 -3.72
N LEU A 125 -1.91 -5.04 -3.01
CA LEU A 125 -1.44 -5.26 -1.63
C LEU A 125 -2.60 -5.41 -0.63
N ASP A 126 -3.61 -4.55 -0.75
CA ASP A 126 -4.81 -4.57 0.11
C ASP A 126 -5.66 -5.83 -0.11
N LYS A 127 -5.58 -6.47 -1.29
CA LYS A 127 -6.17 -7.79 -1.52
C LYS A 127 -5.40 -8.92 -0.84
N ILE A 128 -4.08 -8.79 -0.70
CA ILE A 128 -3.24 -9.79 -0.05
C ILE A 128 -3.47 -9.77 1.48
N LEU A 129 -3.55 -8.58 2.08
CA LEU A 129 -3.54 -8.37 3.55
C LEU A 129 -2.41 -9.18 4.21
N PRO A 130 -1.14 -8.84 3.95
CA PRO A 130 0.00 -9.69 4.29
C PRO A 130 0.26 -9.87 5.79
N PHE A 131 -0.12 -8.89 6.62
CA PHE A 131 0.15 -8.89 8.06
C PHE A 131 -1.10 -9.17 8.89
N ARG A 132 -0.94 -9.56 10.15
CA ARG A 132 -2.08 -9.78 11.06
C ARG A 132 -2.76 -8.47 11.48
N GLN A 133 -1.98 -7.41 11.67
CA GLN A 133 -2.43 -6.08 12.07
C GLN A 133 -1.47 -5.05 11.47
N GLY A 134 -1.92 -3.80 11.26
CA GLY A 134 -1.06 -2.72 10.75
C GLY A 134 -0.94 -2.62 9.23
N ASN A 135 -1.75 -3.36 8.47
CA ASN A 135 -1.69 -3.38 7.00
C ASN A 135 -1.90 -2.00 6.36
N GLN A 136 -2.85 -1.20 6.88
CA GLN A 136 -3.16 0.12 6.32
C GLN A 136 -1.98 1.09 6.53
N GLN A 137 -1.41 1.13 7.74
CA GLN A 137 -0.29 1.99 8.11
C GLN A 137 0.93 1.69 7.24
N VAL A 138 1.25 0.40 7.08
CA VAL A 138 2.38 -0.03 6.23
C VAL A 138 2.13 0.31 4.76
N THR A 139 0.91 0.12 4.27
CA THR A 139 0.52 0.41 2.89
C THR A 139 0.58 1.91 2.57
N LEU A 140 0.08 2.77 3.46
CA LEU A 140 0.13 4.23 3.29
C LEU A 140 1.56 4.77 3.35
N LEU A 141 2.38 4.21 4.24
CA LEU A 141 3.79 4.57 4.32
C LEU A 141 4.55 4.13 3.07
N HIS A 142 4.32 2.91 2.59
CA HIS A 142 4.86 2.42 1.33
C HIS A 142 4.45 3.33 0.16
N LEU A 143 3.17 3.72 0.10
CA LEU A 143 2.65 4.65 -0.91
C LEU A 143 3.38 6.00 -0.85
N SER A 144 3.66 6.51 0.35
CA SER A 144 4.37 7.78 0.54
C SER A 144 5.82 7.72 0.07
N HIS A 145 6.51 6.61 0.35
CA HIS A 145 7.86 6.37 -0.16
C HIS A 145 7.86 6.22 -1.69
N LEU A 146 6.88 5.49 -2.23
CA LEU A 146 6.72 5.32 -3.68
C LEU A 146 6.51 6.67 -4.38
N ALA A 147 5.64 7.52 -3.84
CA ALA A 147 5.39 8.87 -4.37
C ALA A 147 6.66 9.73 -4.35
N ARG A 148 7.37 9.77 -3.21
CA ARG A 148 8.63 10.52 -3.07
C ARG A 148 9.68 10.04 -4.09
N ASN A 149 9.85 8.73 -4.22
CA ASN A 149 10.80 8.13 -5.15
C ASN A 149 10.44 8.37 -6.63
N ALA A 150 9.17 8.66 -6.93
CA ALA A 150 8.70 9.07 -8.25
C ALA A 150 8.75 10.60 -8.48
N GLY A 151 9.16 11.37 -7.48
CA GLY A 151 9.23 12.84 -7.56
C GLY A 151 7.92 13.54 -7.21
N HIS A 152 6.97 12.85 -6.58
CA HIS A 152 5.72 13.41 -6.08
C HIS A 152 5.76 13.65 -4.57
N ASN A 153 5.06 14.68 -4.12
CA ASN A 153 4.96 15.00 -2.70
C ASN A 153 3.53 14.82 -2.22
N PHE A 154 3.36 13.90 -1.27
CA PHE A 154 2.08 13.67 -0.60
C PHE A 154 1.95 14.48 0.68
N ASP A 155 0.71 14.82 0.99
CA ASP A 155 0.27 15.34 2.28
C ASP A 155 -0.67 14.31 2.92
N LEU A 156 -0.10 13.44 3.74
CA LEU A 156 -0.87 12.41 4.44
C LEU A 156 -1.89 12.98 5.44
N SER A 157 -1.79 14.27 5.81
CA SER A 157 -2.81 14.90 6.65
C SER A 157 -4.16 15.06 5.95
N GLN A 158 -4.18 14.96 4.61
CA GLN A 158 -5.40 14.99 3.80
C GLN A 158 -6.08 13.63 3.65
N LEU A 159 -5.56 12.57 4.28
CA LEU A 159 -6.14 11.24 4.21
C LEU A 159 -7.53 11.22 4.88
N ASP A 160 -8.57 11.05 4.08
CA ASP A 160 -9.91 10.69 4.55
C ASP A 160 -9.96 9.16 4.74
N HIS A 161 -9.99 8.72 6.01
CA HIS A 161 -10.03 7.31 6.36
C HIS A 161 -11.28 6.59 5.88
N ASP A 162 -12.44 7.27 5.86
CA ASP A 162 -13.69 6.67 5.39
C ASP A 162 -13.66 6.49 3.87
N GLN A 163 -13.12 7.48 3.16
CA GLN A 163 -12.90 7.38 1.72
C GLN A 163 -11.91 6.26 1.39
N TRP A 164 -10.81 6.16 2.13
CA TRP A 164 -9.83 5.10 1.96
C TRP A 164 -10.45 3.71 2.17
N ASN A 165 -11.22 3.53 3.24
CA ASN A 165 -11.87 2.25 3.53
C ASN A 165 -12.89 1.87 2.45
N ARG A 166 -13.68 2.84 1.96
CA ARG A 166 -14.57 2.64 0.79
C ARG A 166 -13.80 2.24 -0.46
N ALA A 167 -12.64 2.87 -0.70
CA ALA A 167 -11.77 2.56 -1.82
C ALA A 167 -11.22 1.13 -1.75
N CYS A 168 -10.73 0.69 -0.59
CA CYS A 168 -10.34 -0.71 -0.35
C CYS A 168 -11.49 -1.68 -0.64
N GLY A 169 -12.72 -1.35 -0.20
CA GLY A 169 -13.93 -2.11 -0.47
C GLY A 169 -14.21 -2.31 -1.96
N LYS A 170 -14.09 -1.25 -2.78
CA LYS A 170 -14.29 -1.32 -4.23
C LYS A 170 -13.13 -1.99 -4.97
N ALA A 171 -11.90 -1.75 -4.53
CA ALA A 171 -10.72 -2.41 -5.09
C ALA A 171 -10.78 -3.94 -4.93
N ALA A 172 -11.36 -4.44 -3.84
CA ALA A 172 -11.56 -5.88 -3.62
C ALA A 172 -12.45 -6.55 -4.69
N VAL A 173 -13.33 -5.79 -5.34
CA VAL A 173 -14.17 -6.24 -6.47
C VAL A 173 -13.64 -5.74 -7.83
N ASN A 174 -12.34 -5.44 -7.90
CA ASN A 174 -11.60 -4.98 -9.07
C ASN A 174 -12.06 -3.61 -9.62
N ASP A 175 -12.60 -2.73 -8.76
CA ASP A 175 -12.88 -1.33 -9.11
C ASP A 175 -11.93 -0.38 -8.36
N GLU A 176 -10.87 0.03 -9.03
CA GLU A 176 -9.78 0.83 -8.46
C GLU A 176 -10.03 2.35 -8.56
N ARG A 177 -11.16 2.79 -9.14
CA ARG A 177 -11.42 4.22 -9.40
C ARG A 177 -11.48 5.04 -8.12
N LEU A 178 -12.09 4.50 -7.05
CA LEU A 178 -12.11 5.17 -5.76
C LEU A 178 -10.73 5.20 -5.09
N MET A 179 -9.90 4.17 -5.31
CA MET A 179 -8.52 4.16 -4.82
C MET A 179 -7.68 5.21 -5.54
N MET A 180 -7.81 5.31 -6.86
CA MET A 180 -7.17 6.37 -7.65
C MET A 180 -7.58 7.75 -7.16
N HIS A 181 -8.87 7.98 -6.90
CA HIS A 181 -9.36 9.24 -6.37
C HIS A 181 -8.81 9.53 -4.96
N ALA A 182 -8.83 8.55 -4.06
CA ALA A 182 -8.30 8.69 -2.70
C ALA A 182 -6.77 8.95 -2.69
N ILE A 183 -6.02 8.44 -3.67
CA ILE A 183 -4.59 8.75 -3.83
C ILE A 183 -4.41 10.15 -4.43
N ALA A 184 -5.25 10.53 -5.39
CA ALA A 184 -5.19 11.84 -6.04
C ALA A 184 -5.40 13.01 -5.05
N THR A 185 -6.20 12.82 -4.00
CA THR A 185 -6.39 13.84 -2.95
C THR A 185 -5.15 14.04 -2.08
N LEU A 186 -4.18 13.12 -2.07
CA LEU A 186 -2.97 13.24 -1.26
C LEU A 186 -1.91 14.17 -1.89
N PHE A 187 -2.02 14.53 -3.18
CA PHE A 187 -1.02 15.40 -3.81
C PHE A 187 -1.10 16.82 -3.25
N LYS A 188 0.06 17.39 -2.89
CA LYS A 188 0.15 18.81 -2.50
C LYS A 188 -0.19 19.72 -3.69
N SER A 189 -0.94 20.79 -3.42
CA SER A 189 -1.21 21.86 -4.39
C SER A 189 0.10 22.55 -4.82
N GLY A 190 0.62 22.19 -6.00
CA GLY A 190 1.85 22.72 -6.60
C GLY A 190 2.14 22.00 -7.92
N ARG A 191 2.97 22.58 -8.80
CA ARG A 191 3.29 21.98 -10.11
C ARG A 191 3.68 20.52 -9.94
N THR A 192 2.88 19.65 -10.54
CA THR A 192 2.90 18.18 -10.41
C THR A 192 3.96 17.50 -11.29
N MET A 193 4.60 18.26 -12.17
CA MET A 193 5.70 17.79 -13.01
C MET A 193 6.80 18.83 -13.17
N THR A 194 8.04 18.36 -13.13
CA THR A 194 9.19 19.10 -13.65
C THR A 194 9.15 19.13 -15.19
N PRO A 195 9.76 20.13 -15.86
CA PRO A 195 9.86 20.17 -17.32
C PRO A 195 10.47 18.90 -17.94
N ASP A 196 11.43 18.28 -17.25
CA ASP A 196 12.07 17.03 -17.71
C ASP A 196 11.13 15.83 -17.61
N GLN A 197 10.32 15.73 -16.55
CA GLN A 197 9.27 14.70 -16.46
C GLN A 197 8.23 14.89 -17.56
N ALA A 198 7.78 16.12 -17.79
CA ALA A 198 6.84 16.44 -18.87
C ALA A 198 7.41 16.05 -20.25
N ARG A 199 8.70 16.32 -20.48
CA ARG A 199 9.38 15.94 -21.72
C ARG A 199 9.51 14.42 -21.86
N ARG A 200 9.90 13.70 -20.82
CA ARG A 200 10.00 12.22 -20.83
C ARG A 200 8.64 11.58 -21.06
N GLU A 201 7.59 12.09 -20.44
CA GLU A 201 6.23 11.63 -20.63
C GLU A 201 5.76 11.81 -22.08
N ALA A 202 5.93 13.02 -22.64
CA ALA A 202 5.58 13.29 -24.04
C ALA A 202 6.30 12.35 -25.02
N LEU A 203 7.57 12.03 -24.74
CA LEU A 203 8.33 11.07 -25.53
C LEU A 203 7.81 9.64 -25.38
N SER A 204 7.39 9.23 -24.16
CA SER A 204 6.85 7.88 -23.90
C SER A 204 5.50 7.63 -24.60
N LEU A 205 4.70 8.67 -24.82
CA LEU A 205 3.41 8.60 -25.50
C LEU A 205 3.54 8.65 -27.03
N ARG A 206 4.70 9.05 -27.55
CA ARG A 206 4.93 9.26 -28.98
C ARG A 206 4.80 7.96 -29.78
N ASP A 207 5.40 6.88 -29.31
CA ASP A 207 5.48 5.64 -30.08
C ASP A 207 4.12 4.89 -30.12
N PRO A 208 3.36 4.78 -29.00
CA PRO A 208 1.98 4.27 -29.04
C PRO A 208 1.05 5.10 -29.93
N ALA A 209 1.11 6.44 -29.83
CA ALA A 209 0.29 7.33 -30.65
C ALA A 209 0.62 7.19 -32.15
N ARG A 210 1.90 6.97 -32.49
CA ARG A 210 2.33 6.72 -33.87
C ARG A 210 1.81 5.37 -34.39
N GLN A 211 1.78 4.34 -33.54
CA GLN A 211 1.22 3.03 -33.88
C GLN A 211 -0.28 3.10 -34.11
N GLU A 212 -1.01 3.83 -33.27
CA GLU A 212 -2.45 4.04 -33.40
C GLU A 212 -2.80 4.76 -34.71
N LEU A 213 -2.07 5.83 -35.04
CA LEU A 213 -2.18 6.54 -36.32
C LEU A 213 -1.92 5.62 -37.53
N GLN A 214 -0.86 4.80 -37.48
CA GLN A 214 -0.55 3.86 -38.57
C GLN A 214 -1.65 2.81 -38.73
N SER A 215 -2.13 2.24 -37.63
CA SER A 215 -3.22 1.25 -37.66
C SER A 215 -4.54 1.82 -38.20
N GLY A 216 -4.83 3.09 -37.92
CA GLY A 216 -5.99 3.78 -38.48
C GLY A 216 -5.88 4.06 -39.98
N ILE A 217 -4.66 4.32 -40.48
CA ILE A 217 -4.39 4.47 -41.92
C ILE A 217 -4.51 3.11 -42.63
N ASP A 218 -3.91 2.05 -42.06
CA ASP A 218 -3.94 0.71 -42.64
C ASP A 218 -5.36 0.10 -42.65
N ALA A 219 -6.22 0.46 -41.69
CA ALA A 219 -7.63 0.03 -41.65
C ALA A 219 -8.54 0.80 -42.64
N ALA A 220 -8.07 1.93 -43.17
CA ALA A 220 -8.80 2.77 -44.12
C ALA A 220 -8.41 2.54 -45.59
N THR A 221 -7.47 1.62 -45.84
CA THR A 221 -6.94 1.25 -47.16
C THR A 221 -7.36 -0.17 -47.53
#